data_AF-A0A2M7N518-F1
#
_entry.id   AF-A0A2M7N518-F1
#
_cell.length_a   1.000
_cell.length_b   1.000
_cell.length_c   1.000
_cell.angle_alpha   90.00
_cell.angle_beta   90.00
_cell.angle_gamma   90.00
#
_symmetry.space_group_name_H-M   'P 1'
#
loop_
_entity.id
_entity.type
_entity.pdbx_description
1 polymer ?
#
loop_
_entity_poly.entity_id
_entity_poly.type
_entity_poly.pdbx_seq_one_letter_code
_entity_poly.pdbx_strand_id
1 'polypeptide(L)'
;KVAKQPKAEKKPKLKVVRDSFTMPQNEYQKISEIKALCLRGDLHVKKSEILRAGLQALSAMGVEQMSLVLRGLEKIKTGRPNKH
;
A
#
# COMPACT_ATOMS: atom_id res chain seq x y z
N LYS A 1 20.75 -18.03 -46.84
CA LYS A 1 20.86 -18.20 -45.37
C LYS A 1 20.78 -16.82 -44.74
N VAL A 2 19.64 -16.45 -44.15
CA VAL A 2 19.49 -15.16 -43.45
C VAL A 2 19.36 -15.45 -41.96
N ALA A 3 20.38 -15.06 -41.21
CA ALA A 3 20.47 -15.24 -39.77
C ALA A 3 19.43 -14.34 -39.07
N LYS A 4 18.52 -14.97 -38.31
CA LYS A 4 17.59 -14.27 -37.40
C LYS A 4 18.34 -13.93 -36.12
N GLN A 5 18.43 -12.63 -35.84
CA GLN A 5 18.95 -12.11 -34.58
C GLN A 5 18.03 -12.46 -33.38
N PRO A 6 18.59 -12.74 -32.19
CA PRO A 6 17.82 -13.12 -31.02
C PRO A 6 17.05 -11.92 -30.46
N LYS A 7 15.74 -12.08 -30.24
CA LYS A 7 14.86 -11.09 -29.61
C LYS A 7 15.27 -10.92 -28.15
N ALA A 8 15.57 -9.68 -27.77
CA ALA A 8 15.82 -9.27 -26.39
C ALA A 8 14.68 -9.75 -25.46
N GLU A 9 15.07 -10.41 -24.37
CA GLU A 9 14.19 -10.89 -23.31
C GLU A 9 13.44 -9.71 -22.68
N LYS A 10 12.12 -9.70 -22.86
CA LYS A 10 11.25 -8.69 -22.25
C LYS A 10 11.25 -8.92 -20.74
N LYS A 11 11.82 -7.98 -19.98
CA LYS A 11 11.71 -7.95 -18.51
C LYS A 11 10.26 -8.19 -18.10
N PRO A 12 9.97 -9.15 -17.20
CA PRO A 12 8.61 -9.46 -16.81
C PRO A 12 7.98 -8.22 -16.17
N LYS A 13 6.82 -7.81 -16.70
CA LYS A 13 6.05 -6.68 -16.19
C LYS A 13 5.61 -7.00 -14.76
N LEU A 14 5.86 -6.09 -13.82
CA LEU A 14 5.35 -6.18 -12.45
C LEU A 14 3.83 -6.31 -12.48
N LYS A 15 3.29 -7.41 -11.94
CA LYS A 15 1.85 -7.61 -11.82
C LYS A 15 1.31 -6.60 -10.80
N VAL A 16 0.45 -5.68 -11.26
CA VAL A 16 -0.21 -4.71 -10.40
C VAL A 16 -1.54 -5.31 -9.93
N VAL A 17 -1.70 -5.47 -8.61
CA VAL A 17 -2.96 -5.89 -7.98
C VAL A 17 -3.66 -4.65 -7.45
N ARG A 18 -4.94 -4.49 -7.82
CA ARG A 18 -5.81 -3.45 -7.26
C ARG A 18 -6.66 -4.07 -6.17
N ASP A 19 -6.40 -3.69 -4.92
CA ASP A 19 -7.19 -4.11 -3.77
C ASP A 19 -7.90 -2.90 -3.16
N SER A 20 -9.10 -3.10 -2.63
CA SER A 20 -9.92 -2.07 -1.98
C SER A 20 -10.22 -2.52 -0.56
N PHE A 21 -9.87 -1.67 0.41
CA PHE A 21 -10.02 -1.97 1.83
C PHE A 21 -11.08 -1.08 2.48
N THR A 22 -11.81 -1.65 3.42
CA THR A 22 -12.68 -0.91 4.34
C THR A 22 -11.85 -0.51 5.55
N MET A 23 -11.92 0.76 5.95
CA MET A 23 -11.24 1.27 7.14
C MET A 23 -12.12 2.26 7.90
N PRO A 24 -11.92 2.46 9.21
CA PRO A 24 -12.62 3.47 9.98
C PRO A 24 -12.30 4.88 9.44
N GLN A 25 -13.26 5.79 9.57
CA GLN A 25 -13.14 7.15 9.03
C GLN A 25 -11.94 7.92 9.60
N ASN A 26 -11.67 7.76 10.89
CA ASN A 26 -10.53 8.39 11.58
C ASN A 26 -9.18 7.89 11.01
N GLU A 27 -9.04 6.60 10.73
CA GLU A 27 -7.82 6.06 10.10
C GLU A 27 -7.67 6.49 8.64
N TYR A 28 -8.80 6.61 7.92
CA TYR A 28 -8.79 7.15 6.57
C TYR A 28 -8.29 8.60 6.55
N GLN A 29 -8.71 9.41 7.53
CA GLN A 29 -8.27 10.80 7.66
C GLN A 29 -6.76 10.92 7.89
N LYS A 30 -6.14 9.99 8.67
CA LYS A 30 -4.68 9.95 8.85
C LYS A 30 -3.91 9.87 7.53
N ILE A 31 -4.44 9.16 6.53
CA ILE A 31 -3.81 9.11 5.19
C ILE A 31 -3.78 10.50 4.55
N SER A 32 -4.87 11.27 4.68
CA SER A 32 -4.94 12.65 4.17
C SER A 32 -4.03 13.59 4.94
N GLU A 33 -3.93 13.43 6.26
CA GLU A 33 -3.00 14.20 7.10
C GLU A 33 -1.54 13.94 6.70
N ILE A 34 -1.16 12.68 6.49
CA ILE A 34 0.19 12.31 6.02
C ILE A 34 0.45 12.93 4.64
N LYS A 35 -0.53 12.90 3.72
CA LYS A 35 -0.39 13.60 2.43
C LYS A 35 -0.13 15.09 2.59
N ALA A 36 -0.89 15.76 3.46
CA ALA A 36 -0.72 17.18 3.71
C ALA A 36 0.66 17.48 4.34
N LEU A 37 1.12 16.63 5.26
CA LEU A 37 2.46 16.66 5.83
C LEU A 37 3.55 16.57 4.76
N CYS A 38 3.47 15.59 3.86
CA CYS A 38 4.42 15.43 2.77
C CYS A 38 4.38 16.63 1.81
N LEU A 39 3.18 17.14 1.50
CA LEU A 39 3.01 18.29 0.61
C LEU A 39 3.68 19.56 1.17
N ARG A 40 3.64 19.76 2.49
CA ARG A 40 4.36 20.87 3.16
C ARG A 40 5.88 20.78 3.03
N GLY A 41 6.42 19.59 2.79
CA GLY A 41 7.84 19.35 2.49
C GLY A 41 8.12 19.17 1.01
N ASP A 42 7.26 19.70 0.13
CA ASP A 42 7.33 19.60 -1.34
C ASP A 42 7.27 18.18 -1.92
N LEU A 43 6.88 17.19 -1.10
CA LEU A 43 6.74 15.79 -1.51
C LEU A 43 5.30 15.47 -1.92
N HIS A 44 5.09 15.35 -3.23
CA HIS A 44 3.80 14.96 -3.81
C HIS A 44 3.63 13.45 -3.77
N VAL A 45 2.90 12.95 -2.77
CA VAL A 45 2.70 11.50 -2.55
C VAL A 45 1.27 11.05 -2.87
N LYS A 46 1.15 9.90 -3.54
CA LYS A 46 -0.12 9.23 -3.80
C LYS A 46 -0.56 8.40 -2.59
N LYS A 47 -1.87 8.12 -2.51
CA LYS A 47 -2.42 7.24 -1.47
C LYS A 47 -1.75 5.85 -1.51
N SER A 48 -1.54 5.29 -2.70
CA SER A 48 -0.85 4.01 -2.88
C SER A 48 0.63 4.04 -2.51
N GLU A 49 1.28 5.20 -2.49
CA GLU A 49 2.66 5.34 -2.05
C GLU A 49 2.76 5.33 -0.53
N ILE A 50 1.88 6.07 0.15
CA ILE A 50 1.79 6.06 1.62
C ILE A 50 1.54 4.65 2.15
N LEU A 51 0.62 3.90 1.53
CA LEU A 51 0.34 2.52 1.95
C LEU A 51 1.55 1.61 1.74
N ARG A 52 2.25 1.72 0.62
CA ARG A 52 3.47 0.94 0.36
C ARG A 52 4.60 1.31 1.33
N ALA A 53 4.76 2.59 1.65
CA ALA A 53 5.71 3.07 2.65
C ALA A 53 5.37 2.54 4.05
N GLY A 54 4.08 2.54 4.42
CA GLY A 54 3.61 1.95 5.67
C GLY A 54 3.91 0.46 5.77
N LEU A 55 3.70 -0.30 4.70
CA LEU A 55 4.07 -1.72 4.65
C LEU A 55 5.58 -1.94 4.82
N GLN A 56 6.41 -1.14 4.15
CA GLN A 56 7.87 -1.22 4.31
C GLN A 56 8.30 -0.89 5.74
N ALA A 57 7.70 0.14 6.35
CA ALA A 57 7.96 0.49 7.73
C ALA A 57 7.57 -0.64 8.68
N LEU A 58 6.39 -1.25 8.50
CA LEU A 58 5.94 -2.41 9.29
C LEU A 58 6.87 -3.62 9.12
N SER A 59 7.36 -3.88 7.91
CA SER A 59 8.31 -4.97 7.64
C SER A 59 9.69 -4.72 8.23
N ALA A 60 10.08 -3.47 8.47
CA ALA A 60 11.32 -3.13 9.15
C ALA A 60 11.20 -3.19 10.69
N MET A 61 9.98 -3.27 11.24
CA MET A 61 9.76 -3.41 12.69
C MET A 61 10.03 -4.85 13.15
N GLY A 62 10.52 -4.99 14.39
CA GLY A 62 10.65 -6.30 15.04
C GLY A 62 9.30 -6.96 15.31
N VAL A 63 9.26 -8.28 15.36
CA VAL A 63 8.04 -9.10 15.49
C VAL A 63 7.19 -8.69 16.72
N GLU A 64 7.83 -8.40 17.85
CA GLU A 64 7.15 -7.96 19.07
C GLU A 64 6.44 -6.62 18.91
N GLN A 65 7.11 -5.64 18.29
CA GLN A 65 6.55 -4.31 18.03
C GLN A 65 5.39 -4.40 17.03
N MET A 66 5.57 -5.20 15.98
CA MET A 66 4.52 -5.44 15.00
C MET A 66 3.29 -6.10 15.66
N SER A 67 3.49 -7.11 16.51
CA SER A 67 2.42 -7.78 17.26
C SER A 67 1.66 -6.80 18.16
N LEU A 68 2.37 -5.93 18.87
CA LEU A 68 1.76 -4.90 19.72
C LEU A 68 0.89 -3.93 18.91
N VAL A 69 1.43 -3.41 17.80
CA VAL A 69 0.71 -2.49 16.90
C VAL A 69 -0.54 -3.15 16.33
N LEU A 70 -0.44 -4.40 15.85
CA LEU A 70 -1.57 -5.13 15.28
C LEU A 70 -2.65 -5.46 16.33
N ARG A 71 -2.28 -5.73 17.59
CA ARG A 71 -3.23 -5.97 18.69
C ARG A 71 -3.98 -4.71 19.11
N GLY A 72 -3.38 -3.54 18.92
CA GLY A 72 -4.00 -2.25 19.19
C GLY A 72 -5.00 -1.79 18.13
N LEU A 73 -5.06 -2.45 16.97
CA LEU A 73 -6.03 -2.11 15.93
C LEU A 73 -7.44 -2.53 16.34
N GLU A 74 -8.38 -1.60 16.24
CA GLU A 74 -9.79 -1.90 16.45
C GLU A 74 -10.28 -2.88 15.37
N LYS A 75 -10.90 -3.99 15.81
CA LYS A 75 -11.48 -4.95 14.88
C LYS A 75 -12.66 -4.29 14.16
N ILE A 76 -12.46 -3.93 12.91
CA ILE A 76 -13.54 -3.52 12.02
C ILE A 76 -14.46 -4.73 11.83
N LYS A 77 -15.73 -4.59 12.22
CA LYS A 77 -16.75 -5.56 11.85
C LYS A 77 -16.98 -5.41 10.34
N THR A 78 -16.24 -6.17 9.53
CA THR A 78 -16.43 -6.17 8.09
C THR A 78 -17.76 -6.86 7.76
N GLY A 79 -18.84 -6.08 7.65
CA GLY A 79 -20.01 -6.49 6.89
C GLY A 79 -19.65 -6.45 5.41
N ARG A 80 -19.85 -7.56 4.68
CA ARG A 80 -19.82 -7.56 3.21
C ARG A 80 -20.86 -6.52 2.77
N PRO A 81 -20.51 -5.47 2.00
CA PRO A 81 -21.53 -4.64 1.40
C PRO A 81 -22.38 -5.56 0.52
N ASN A 82 -23.68 -5.68 0.86
CA ASN A 82 -24.63 -6.37 0.00
C ASN A 82 -24.56 -5.69 -1.37
N LYS A 83 -24.27 -6.50 -2.39
CA LYS A 83 -24.41 -6.07 -3.79
C LYS A 83 -25.83 -5.53 -3.96
N HIS A 84 -25.94 -4.26 -4.32
CA HIS A 84 -27.03 -3.77 -5.15
C HIS A 84 -26.45 -3.52 -6.54
#